data_AF-A0A2E9QSU4-F1
#
_entry.id   AF-A0A2E9QSU4-F1
#
_cell.length_a   1.000
_cell.length_b   1.000
_cell.length_c   1.000
_cell.angle_alpha   90.00
_cell.angle_beta   90.00
_cell.angle_gamma   90.00
#
_symmetry.space_group_name_H-M   'P 1'
#
loop_
_entity.id
_entity.type
_entity.pdbx_description
1 polymer ?
#
loop_
_entity_poly.entity_id
_entity_poly.type
_entity_poly.pdbx_seq_one_letter_code
_entity_poly.pdbx_strand_id
1 'polypeptide(L)'
;MVVSDAQADQAERLYFKAMKLFRSKQWDASQKAFKRTLVLLSKRAPKGKKQRVLLQLGRCDLLYHLALLAQKQARPQARCLHLQDLIGRLQGLPKGWRRWRVNRLLPKRFAHAKTLFSRCGKVPTPLHFALSPKETKLEWLTNTTPPSWTPLQGTHLKTTQRSLKIRLTAKGYIPQTHTLTLQAWKTQRFSYTLKPKPTPARRTPVIVAIKPPTDRPPQKAKKKSSLLASPWLWVGIGGSAVLVAGIVVTAVALQPKDEMVLVIEPSKRNP
;
A
#
# COMPACT_ATOMS: atom_id res chain seq x y z
N MET A 1 26.00 17.23 -5.23
CA MET A 1 25.56 18.43 -4.49
C MET A 1 25.99 18.31 -3.04
N VAL A 2 26.99 19.09 -2.62
CA VAL A 2 27.49 19.12 -1.25
C VAL A 2 26.55 20.00 -0.42
N VAL A 3 26.00 19.44 0.65
CA VAL A 3 25.17 20.21 1.61
C VAL A 3 26.10 21.12 2.41
N SER A 4 25.87 22.44 2.36
CA SER A 4 26.67 23.45 3.05
C SER A 4 26.49 23.38 4.57
N ASP A 5 27.52 23.75 5.33
CA ASP A 5 27.48 23.79 6.80
C ASP A 5 26.37 24.73 7.32
N ALA A 6 25.99 25.75 6.56
CA ALA A 6 24.84 26.62 6.83
C ALA A 6 23.50 25.85 6.99
N GLN A 7 23.31 24.75 6.26
CA GLN A 7 22.09 23.93 6.40
C GLN A 7 22.10 23.11 7.70
N ALA A 8 23.27 22.75 8.23
CA ALA A 8 23.41 22.06 9.50
C ALA A 8 22.94 22.96 10.66
N ASP A 9 23.42 24.21 10.66
CA ASP A 9 23.03 25.21 11.64
C ASP A 9 21.53 25.52 11.56
N GLN A 10 20.96 25.54 10.36
CA GLN A 10 19.54 25.74 10.16
C GLN A 10 18.69 24.59 10.76
N ALA A 11 19.09 23.33 10.55
CA ALA A 11 18.38 22.18 11.10
C ALA A 11 18.41 22.18 12.64
N GLU A 12 19.55 22.52 13.23
CA GLU A 12 19.71 22.63 14.68
C GLU A 12 18.85 23.75 15.27
N ARG A 13 18.88 24.96 14.69
CA ARG A 13 18.03 26.08 15.09
C ARG A 13 16.54 25.72 15.02
N LEU A 14 16.12 25.02 13.95
CA LEU A 14 14.74 24.56 13.81
C LEU A 14 14.36 23.50 14.83
N TYR A 15 15.27 22.59 15.18
CA TYR A 15 15.05 21.61 16.24
C TYR A 15 14.79 22.29 17.58
N PHE A 16 15.65 23.23 18.00
CA PHE A 16 15.47 23.94 19.27
C PHE A 16 14.20 24.78 19.29
N LYS A 17 13.87 25.45 18.17
CA LYS A 17 12.59 26.13 18.00
C LYS A 17 11.41 25.17 18.16
N ALA A 18 11.45 24.00 17.53
CA ALA A 18 10.41 22.98 17.64
C ALA A 18 10.21 22.49 19.08
N MET A 19 11.31 22.31 19.82
CA MET A 19 11.30 21.94 21.24
C MET A 19 10.72 23.04 22.13
N LYS A 20 11.04 24.32 21.88
CA LYS A 20 10.44 25.46 22.61
C LYS A 20 8.92 25.51 22.37
N LEU A 21 8.48 25.35 21.12
CA LEU A 21 7.07 25.29 20.76
C LEU A 21 6.35 24.09 21.40
N PHE A 22 7.01 22.93 21.43
CA PHE A 22 6.49 21.72 22.09
C PHE A 22 6.24 21.95 23.58
N ARG A 23 7.23 22.51 24.30
CA ARG A 23 7.10 22.84 25.73
C ARG A 23 6.01 23.87 25.98
N SER A 24 5.83 24.80 25.06
CA SER A 24 4.80 25.86 25.12
C SER A 24 3.42 25.39 24.65
N LYS A 25 3.21 24.07 24.46
CA LYS A 25 1.95 23.46 23.99
C LYS A 25 1.45 23.97 22.62
N GLN A 26 2.31 24.58 21.81
CA GLN A 26 1.99 25.01 20.45
C GLN A 26 2.16 23.83 19.47
N TRP A 27 1.22 22.87 19.52
CA TRP A 27 1.36 21.57 18.88
C TRP A 27 1.56 21.63 17.36
N ASP A 28 0.76 22.42 16.66
CA ASP A 28 0.83 22.49 15.19
C ASP A 28 2.10 23.18 14.71
N ALA A 29 2.48 24.29 15.36
CA ALA A 29 3.72 24.99 15.07
C ALA A 29 4.94 24.11 15.35
N SER A 30 4.93 23.38 16.49
CA SER A 30 5.96 22.41 16.84
C SER A 30 6.06 21.28 15.82
N GLN A 31 4.93 20.70 15.41
CA GLN A 31 4.87 19.66 14.38
C GLN A 31 5.45 20.13 13.05
N LYS A 32 5.08 21.33 12.59
CA LYS A 32 5.61 21.94 11.37
C LYS A 32 7.13 22.11 11.46
N ALA A 33 7.64 22.60 12.59
CA ALA A 33 9.07 22.78 12.81
C ALA A 33 9.84 21.44 12.86
N PHE A 34 9.32 20.42 13.55
CA PHE A 34 9.93 19.07 13.55
C PHE A 34 9.92 18.42 12.17
N LYS A 35 8.81 18.51 11.42
CA LYS A 35 8.73 17.98 10.04
C LYS A 35 9.76 18.66 9.14
N ARG A 36 9.88 19.99 9.19
CA ARG A 36 10.90 20.74 8.44
C ARG A 36 12.32 20.30 8.82
N THR A 37 12.58 20.15 10.12
CA THR A 37 13.87 19.66 10.62
C THR A 37 14.19 18.26 10.07
N LEU A 38 13.20 17.35 10.08
CA LEU A 38 13.35 15.99 9.57
C LEU A 38 13.70 15.99 8.07
N VAL A 39 13.04 16.85 7.27
CA VAL A 39 13.34 17.03 5.85
C VAL A 39 14.78 17.51 5.64
N LEU A 40 15.23 18.54 6.37
CA LEU A 40 16.61 19.04 6.28
C LEU A 40 17.64 17.96 6.65
N LEU A 41 17.42 17.24 7.75
CA LEU A 41 18.29 16.14 8.14
C LEU A 41 18.25 14.98 7.13
N SER A 42 17.15 14.79 6.41
CA SER A 42 17.00 13.73 5.40
C SER A 42 17.81 14.00 4.13
N LYS A 43 17.91 15.28 3.75
CA LYS A 43 18.70 15.75 2.61
C LYS A 43 20.21 15.78 2.87
N ARG A 44 20.63 15.74 4.14
CA ARG A 44 22.05 15.80 4.53
C ARG A 44 22.79 14.50 4.19
N ALA A 45 23.83 14.61 3.37
CA ALA A 45 24.77 13.52 3.09
C ALA A 45 25.81 13.41 4.23
N PRO A 46 25.94 12.26 4.90
CA PRO A 46 26.99 12.06 5.90
C PRO A 46 28.37 11.87 5.24
N LYS A 47 29.40 12.55 5.76
CA LYS A 47 30.81 12.42 5.35
C LYS A 47 31.49 11.15 5.92
N GLY A 48 30.82 10.34 6.73
CA GLY A 48 31.39 9.12 7.30
C GLY A 48 30.43 8.26 8.11
N LYS A 49 30.87 7.06 8.52
CA LYS A 49 30.06 6.08 9.28
C LYS A 49 29.51 6.65 10.59
N LYS A 50 30.36 7.31 11.39
CA LYS A 50 29.96 7.93 12.67
C LYS A 50 28.90 9.02 12.44
N GLN A 51 29.10 9.91 11.47
CA GLN A 51 28.14 10.97 11.15
C GLN A 51 26.81 10.40 10.64
N ARG A 52 26.83 9.33 9.82
CA ARG A 52 25.62 8.64 9.39
C ARG A 52 24.79 8.15 10.58
N VAL A 53 25.44 7.52 11.56
CA VAL A 53 24.80 7.05 12.80
C VAL A 53 24.26 8.21 13.63
N LEU A 54 25.01 9.31 13.78
CA LEU A 54 24.55 10.51 14.49
C LEU A 54 23.33 11.15 13.81
N LEU A 55 23.32 11.26 12.48
CA LEU A 55 22.17 11.75 11.73
C LEU A 55 20.96 10.84 11.93
N GLN A 56 21.15 9.52 11.91
CA GLN A 56 20.08 8.56 12.14
C GLN A 56 19.51 8.64 13.58
N LEU A 57 20.37 8.84 14.58
CA LEU A 57 19.94 9.12 15.97
C LEU A 57 19.10 10.40 16.05
N GLY A 58 19.52 11.47 15.39
CA GLY A 58 18.75 12.72 15.31
C GLY A 58 17.39 12.54 14.65
N ARG A 59 17.33 11.79 13.54
CA ARG A 59 16.06 11.44 12.87
C ARG A 59 15.14 10.61 13.77
N CYS A 60 15.68 9.64 14.52
CA CYS A 60 14.91 8.87 15.49
C CYS A 60 14.35 9.73 16.62
N ASP A 61 15.11 10.69 17.15
CA ASP A 61 14.60 11.61 18.18
C ASP A 61 13.48 12.53 17.64
N LEU A 62 13.61 13.02 16.40
CA LEU A 62 12.55 13.77 15.73
C LEU A 62 11.27 12.94 15.58
N LEU A 63 11.38 11.69 15.14
CA LEU A 63 10.24 10.78 15.01
C LEU A 63 9.58 10.49 16.35
N TYR A 64 10.35 10.41 17.44
CA TYR A 64 9.82 10.27 18.78
C TYR A 64 8.93 11.46 19.17
N HIS A 65 9.40 12.69 18.97
CA HIS A 65 8.61 13.89 19.28
C HIS A 65 7.39 14.03 18.36
N LEU A 66 7.51 13.68 17.08
CA LEU A 66 6.38 13.63 16.15
C LEU A 66 5.32 12.61 16.60
N ALA A 67 5.74 11.45 17.12
CA ALA A 67 4.82 10.47 17.69
C ALA A 67 4.10 11.01 18.94
N LEU A 68 4.81 11.71 19.84
CA LEU A 68 4.19 12.35 21.00
C LEU A 68 3.21 13.45 20.61
N LEU A 69 3.54 14.27 19.61
CA LEU A 69 2.63 15.28 19.07
C LEU A 69 1.37 14.65 18.48
N ALA A 70 1.52 13.60 17.66
CA ALA A 70 0.39 12.87 17.11
C ALA A 70 -0.50 12.27 18.21
N GLN A 71 0.09 11.80 19.32
CA GLN A 71 -0.66 11.38 20.50
C GLN A 71 -1.45 12.52 21.14
N LYS A 72 -0.83 13.70 21.32
CA LYS A 72 -1.49 14.89 21.88
C LYS A 72 -2.62 15.42 20.99
N GLN A 73 -2.51 15.25 19.68
CA GLN A 73 -3.52 15.62 18.69
C GLN A 73 -4.58 14.52 18.45
N ALA A 74 -4.62 13.45 19.25
CA ALA A 74 -5.55 12.32 19.06
C ALA A 74 -5.50 11.68 17.65
N ARG A 75 -4.30 11.59 17.05
CA ARG A 75 -4.03 10.98 15.74
C ARG A 75 -3.28 9.64 15.92
N PRO A 76 -3.95 8.55 16.33
CA PRO A 76 -3.29 7.29 16.69
C PRO A 76 -2.57 6.63 15.50
N GLN A 77 -3.09 6.76 14.28
CA GLN A 77 -2.46 6.24 13.07
C GLN A 77 -1.11 6.93 12.80
N ALA A 78 -1.10 8.27 12.81
CA ALA A 78 0.11 9.06 12.61
C ALA A 78 1.16 8.74 13.68
N ARG A 79 0.74 8.59 14.95
CA ARG A 79 1.62 8.15 16.04
C ARG A 79 2.28 6.82 15.69
N CYS A 80 1.49 5.82 15.29
CA CYS A 80 2.01 4.49 15.01
C CYS A 80 2.92 4.45 13.78
N LEU A 81 2.63 5.26 12.75
CA LEU A 81 3.54 5.42 11.60
C LEU A 81 4.89 6.01 12.00
N HIS A 82 4.90 7.07 12.82
CA HIS A 82 6.15 7.66 13.31
C HIS A 82 6.95 6.67 14.18
N LEU A 83 6.27 5.92 15.04
CA LEU A 83 6.91 4.90 15.87
C LEU A 83 7.46 3.74 15.01
N GLN A 84 6.75 3.32 13.98
CA GLN A 84 7.23 2.28 13.05
C GLN A 84 8.53 2.70 12.37
N ASP A 85 8.58 3.91 11.80
CA ASP A 85 9.79 4.44 11.15
C ASP A 85 10.93 4.56 12.17
N LEU A 86 10.65 5.05 13.38
CA LEU A 86 11.63 5.12 14.46
C LEU A 86 12.21 3.73 14.78
N ILE A 87 11.35 2.73 15.03
CA ILE A 87 11.80 1.39 15.41
C ILE A 87 12.60 0.72 14.29
N GLY A 88 12.14 0.82 13.04
CA GLY A 88 12.88 0.31 11.89
C GLY A 88 14.26 0.96 11.76
N ARG A 89 14.36 2.28 11.97
CA ARG A 89 15.65 2.98 11.97
C ARG A 89 16.52 2.59 13.17
N LEU A 90 15.95 2.37 14.35
CA LEU A 90 16.74 1.93 15.51
C LEU A 90 17.37 0.56 15.32
N GLN A 91 16.72 -0.35 14.58
CA GLN A 91 17.27 -1.68 14.27
C GLN A 91 18.54 -1.60 13.41
N GLY A 92 18.67 -0.56 12.57
CA GLY A 92 19.86 -0.32 11.75
C GLY A 92 21.03 0.38 12.47
N LEU A 93 20.91 0.71 13.76
CA LEU A 93 21.98 1.36 14.52
C LEU A 93 22.98 0.34 15.10
N PRO A 94 24.29 0.66 15.18
CA PRO A 94 25.27 -0.24 15.79
C PRO A 94 25.02 -0.40 17.29
N LYS A 95 25.03 -1.63 17.82
CA LYS A 95 24.69 -1.94 19.24
C LYS A 95 25.43 -1.05 20.26
N GLY A 96 26.66 -0.64 19.96
CA GLY A 96 27.50 0.23 20.80
C GLY A 96 27.16 1.72 20.82
N TRP A 97 26.20 2.21 20.02
CA TRP A 97 25.89 3.65 19.92
C TRP A 97 25.56 4.30 21.28
N ARG A 98 24.99 3.52 22.21
CA ARG A 98 24.63 3.99 23.56
C ARG A 98 25.85 4.44 24.37
N ARG A 99 27.02 3.84 24.13
CA ARG A 99 28.28 4.17 24.82
C ARG A 99 28.87 5.50 24.36
N TRP A 100 28.46 6.01 23.21
CA TRP A 100 28.98 7.27 22.64
C TRP A 100 28.45 8.53 23.33
N ARG A 101 27.49 8.39 24.26
CA ARG A 101 26.95 9.48 25.09
C ARG A 101 26.47 10.72 24.31
N VAL A 102 26.04 10.55 23.06
CA VAL A 102 25.56 11.62 22.17
C VAL A 102 24.49 12.49 22.84
N ASN A 103 23.53 11.85 23.51
CA ASN A 103 22.56 12.51 24.37
C ASN A 103 22.05 11.50 25.41
N ARG A 104 22.15 11.86 26.69
CA ARG A 104 21.81 11.01 27.83
C ARG A 104 20.33 10.60 27.87
N LEU A 105 19.44 11.35 27.21
CA LEU A 105 18.00 11.11 27.19
C LEU A 105 17.55 10.11 26.11
N LEU A 106 18.35 9.90 25.06
CA LEU A 106 17.95 9.05 23.93
C LEU A 106 17.61 7.61 24.33
N PRO A 107 18.39 6.92 25.18
CA PRO A 107 18.05 5.55 25.58
C PRO A 107 16.67 5.46 26.25
N LYS A 108 16.35 6.40 27.16
CA LYS A 108 15.06 6.45 27.85
C LYS A 108 13.91 6.75 26.87
N ARG A 109 14.09 7.71 25.97
CA ARG A 109 13.09 8.05 24.93
C ARG A 109 12.81 6.87 24.00
N PHE A 110 13.84 6.15 23.57
CA PHE A 110 13.68 5.01 22.68
C PHE A 110 13.10 3.77 23.38
N ALA A 111 13.39 3.57 24.66
CA ALA A 111 12.69 2.58 25.47
C ALA A 111 11.19 2.91 25.55
N HIS A 112 10.86 4.16 25.86
CA HIS A 112 9.47 4.63 25.87
C HIS A 112 8.78 4.47 24.51
N ALA A 113 9.47 4.79 23.40
CA ALA A 113 8.95 4.60 22.05
C ALA A 113 8.56 3.14 21.76
N LYS A 114 9.37 2.16 22.21
CA LYS A 114 9.06 0.73 22.09
C LYS A 114 7.79 0.35 22.86
N THR A 115 7.65 0.85 24.09
CA THR A 115 6.44 0.65 24.90
C THR A 115 5.19 1.26 24.27
N LEU A 116 5.32 2.42 23.63
CA LEU A 116 4.20 3.01 22.88
C LEU A 116 3.87 2.19 21.62
N PHE A 117 4.90 1.67 20.93
CA PHE A 117 4.73 0.90 19.70
C PHE A 117 4.03 -0.44 19.92
N SER A 118 4.23 -1.11 21.07
CA SER A 118 3.53 -2.36 21.38
C SER A 118 2.00 -2.20 21.42
N ARG A 119 1.50 -0.99 21.70
CA ARG A 119 0.07 -0.66 21.71
C ARG A 119 -0.50 -0.43 20.31
N CYS A 120 0.35 -0.29 19.28
CA CYS A 120 -0.09 0.01 17.91
C CYS A 120 -0.78 -1.15 17.20
N GLY A 121 -0.65 -2.39 17.70
CA GLY A 121 -1.38 -3.55 17.16
C GLY A 121 -2.91 -3.42 17.25
N LYS A 122 -3.41 -2.56 18.15
CA LYS A 122 -4.85 -2.29 18.31
C LYS A 122 -5.37 -1.14 17.45
N VAL A 123 -4.50 -0.40 16.76
CA VAL A 123 -4.90 0.76 15.96
C VAL A 123 -5.34 0.28 14.57
N PRO A 124 -6.60 0.49 14.17
CA PRO A 124 -7.09 0.02 12.89
C PRO A 124 -6.58 0.88 11.73
N THR A 125 -6.47 0.25 10.58
CA THR A 125 -6.15 0.84 9.29
C THR A 125 -7.46 1.23 8.59
N PRO A 126 -7.63 2.50 8.17
CA PRO A 126 -8.80 2.93 7.43
C PRO A 126 -8.66 2.60 5.93
N LEU A 127 -9.69 1.97 5.39
CA LEU A 127 -9.82 1.61 3.97
C LEU A 127 -11.01 2.35 3.37
N HIS A 128 -10.85 2.80 2.13
CA HIS A 128 -11.87 3.48 1.35
C HIS A 128 -12.05 2.76 0.02
N PHE A 129 -13.30 2.52 -0.38
CA PHE A 129 -13.65 1.81 -1.59
C PHE A 129 -14.46 2.71 -2.53
N ALA A 130 -13.94 2.94 -3.74
CA ALA A 130 -14.70 3.52 -4.83
C ALA A 130 -15.21 2.36 -5.70
N LEU A 131 -16.53 2.19 -5.78
CA LEU A 131 -17.17 1.05 -6.45
C LEU A 131 -18.00 1.53 -7.63
N SER A 132 -17.86 0.84 -8.77
CA SER A 132 -18.69 1.02 -9.96
C SER A 132 -19.18 -0.36 -10.44
N PRO A 133 -20.49 -0.57 -10.62
CA PRO A 133 -21.60 0.38 -10.48
C PRO A 133 -21.92 0.75 -9.02
N LYS A 134 -22.76 1.78 -8.81
CA LYS A 134 -23.12 2.28 -7.47
C LYS A 134 -23.87 1.25 -6.62
N GLU A 135 -24.61 0.32 -7.23
CA GLU A 135 -25.35 -0.73 -6.51
C GLU A 135 -24.47 -1.93 -6.12
N THR A 136 -23.14 -1.82 -6.24
CA THR A 136 -22.22 -2.88 -5.87
C THR A 136 -22.24 -3.15 -4.36
N LYS A 137 -22.58 -4.37 -3.98
CA LYS A 137 -22.43 -4.88 -2.62
C LYS A 137 -20.98 -5.30 -2.40
N LEU A 138 -20.37 -4.75 -1.36
CA LEU A 138 -19.05 -5.11 -0.89
C LEU A 138 -19.19 -6.01 0.33
N GLU A 139 -18.63 -7.20 0.24
CA GLU A 139 -18.57 -8.18 1.33
C GLU A 139 -17.10 -8.47 1.64
N TRP A 140 -16.81 -8.85 2.88
CA TRP A 140 -15.47 -9.28 3.27
C TRP A 140 -15.54 -10.62 3.99
N LEU A 141 -14.50 -11.42 3.81
CA LEU A 141 -14.41 -12.74 4.42
C LEU A 141 -14.02 -12.59 5.89
N THR A 142 -14.93 -12.95 6.79
CA THR A 142 -14.65 -13.03 8.22
C THR A 142 -14.05 -14.38 8.57
N ASN A 143 -13.02 -14.37 9.42
CA ASN A 143 -12.35 -15.57 9.92
C ASN A 143 -13.18 -16.25 11.03
N THR A 144 -14.47 -16.49 10.77
CA THR A 144 -15.32 -17.37 11.57
C THR A 144 -15.09 -18.82 11.17
N THR A 145 -15.53 -19.76 11.98
CA THR A 145 -15.51 -21.20 11.67
C THR A 145 -16.96 -21.67 11.53
N PRO A 146 -17.51 -21.88 10.31
CA PRO A 146 -16.87 -21.77 8.99
C PRO A 146 -16.67 -20.31 8.50
N PRO A 147 -15.76 -20.07 7.53
CA PRO A 147 -15.56 -18.74 6.95
C PRO A 147 -16.85 -18.23 6.32
N SER A 148 -17.24 -17.00 6.65
CA SER A 148 -18.48 -16.41 6.19
C SER A 148 -18.23 -15.06 5.51
N TRP A 149 -19.07 -14.72 4.53
CA TRP A 149 -19.03 -13.41 3.88
C TRP A 149 -19.93 -12.45 4.65
N THR A 150 -19.33 -11.41 5.21
CA THR A 150 -20.06 -10.38 5.95
C THR A 150 -20.23 -9.16 5.05
N PRO A 151 -21.46 -8.65 4.86
CA PRO A 151 -21.69 -7.42 4.08
C PRO A 151 -21.09 -6.20 4.80
N LEU A 152 -20.39 -5.36 4.05
CA LEU A 152 -19.91 -4.08 4.52
C LEU A 152 -20.96 -2.99 4.25
N GLN A 153 -21.33 -2.25 5.28
CA GLN A 153 -22.20 -1.09 5.13
C GLN A 153 -21.37 0.11 4.64
N GLY A 154 -21.59 0.52 3.39
CA GLY A 154 -20.93 1.67 2.79
C GLY A 154 -19.53 1.39 2.23
N THR A 155 -18.76 2.47 2.04
CA THR A 155 -17.47 2.46 1.33
C THR A 155 -16.25 2.56 2.26
N HIS A 156 -16.46 2.48 3.57
CA HIS A 156 -15.42 2.67 4.57
C HIS A 156 -15.29 1.45 5.49
N LEU A 157 -14.07 0.96 5.66
CA LEU A 157 -13.76 -0.15 6.59
C LEU A 157 -12.57 0.23 7.47
N LYS A 158 -12.64 -0.11 8.76
CA LYS A 158 -11.51 -0.01 9.68
C LYS A 158 -11.13 -1.43 10.11
N THR A 159 -9.89 -1.84 9.87
CA THR A 159 -9.43 -3.20 10.20
C THR A 159 -8.01 -3.21 10.76
N THR A 160 -7.74 -4.11 11.70
CA THR A 160 -6.38 -4.39 12.21
C THR A 160 -5.69 -5.51 11.45
N GLN A 161 -6.39 -6.17 10.52
CA GLN A 161 -5.84 -7.23 9.70
C GLN A 161 -4.80 -6.69 8.71
N ARG A 162 -3.84 -7.54 8.36
CA ARG A 162 -2.81 -7.24 7.33
C ARG A 162 -3.19 -7.71 5.93
N SER A 163 -4.13 -8.64 5.84
CA SER A 163 -4.67 -9.17 4.59
C SER A 163 -6.18 -9.30 4.71
N LEU A 164 -6.90 -8.93 3.66
CA LEU A 164 -8.36 -8.95 3.61
C LEU A 164 -8.82 -9.56 2.30
N LYS A 165 -9.73 -10.54 2.34
CA LYS A 165 -10.43 -11.00 1.14
C LYS A 165 -11.77 -10.29 1.03
N ILE A 166 -12.01 -9.64 -0.09
CA ILE A 166 -13.27 -8.96 -0.39
C ILE A 166 -13.97 -9.60 -1.58
N ARG A 167 -15.29 -9.57 -1.59
CA ARG A 167 -16.15 -10.00 -2.68
C ARG A 167 -17.05 -8.84 -3.08
N LEU A 168 -17.13 -8.60 -4.38
CA LEU A 168 -17.92 -7.55 -5.00
C LEU A 168 -19.02 -8.19 -5.83
N THR A 169 -20.28 -7.83 -5.57
CA THR A 169 -21.44 -8.36 -6.29
C THR A 169 -22.39 -7.24 -6.69
N ALA A 170 -22.92 -7.29 -7.91
CA ALA A 170 -23.97 -6.38 -8.39
C ALA A 170 -24.89 -7.10 -9.39
N LYS A 171 -26.15 -6.67 -9.48
CA LYS A 171 -27.12 -7.25 -10.41
C LYS A 171 -26.73 -6.92 -11.86
N GLY A 172 -26.65 -7.93 -12.72
CA GLY A 172 -26.22 -7.76 -14.12
C GLY A 172 -24.70 -7.72 -14.32
N TYR A 173 -23.91 -7.90 -13.27
CA TYR A 173 -22.44 -7.90 -13.33
C TYR A 173 -21.83 -9.22 -12.86
N ILE A 174 -20.60 -9.49 -13.31
CA ILE A 174 -19.84 -10.69 -12.90
C ILE A 174 -19.24 -10.46 -11.51
N PRO A 175 -19.52 -11.32 -10.51
CA PRO A 175 -18.90 -11.24 -9.19
C PRO A 175 -17.37 -11.29 -9.27
N GLN A 176 -16.69 -10.50 -8.42
CA GLN A 176 -15.23 -10.51 -8.32
C GLN A 176 -14.78 -10.68 -6.88
N THR A 177 -13.69 -11.42 -6.68
CA THR A 177 -13.05 -11.61 -5.37
C THR A 177 -11.62 -11.09 -5.44
N HIS A 178 -11.23 -10.26 -4.48
CA HIS A 178 -9.90 -9.66 -4.41
C HIS A 178 -9.25 -9.95 -3.05
N THR A 179 -7.94 -10.20 -3.04
CA THR A 179 -7.14 -10.28 -1.81
C THR A 179 -6.31 -9.01 -1.68
N LEU A 180 -6.51 -8.24 -0.61
CA LEU A 180 -5.88 -6.96 -0.37
C LEU A 180 -4.78 -7.11 0.68
N THR A 181 -3.56 -6.70 0.33
CA THR A 181 -2.46 -6.58 1.29
C THR A 181 -2.44 -5.18 1.86
N LEU A 182 -2.64 -5.07 3.18
CA LEU A 182 -2.86 -3.80 3.85
C LEU A 182 -1.58 -3.28 4.51
N GLN A 183 -1.20 -2.04 4.18
CA GLN A 183 -0.19 -1.28 4.92
C GLN A 183 -0.78 -0.75 6.23
N ALA A 184 -0.26 -1.24 7.35
CA ALA A 184 -0.74 -0.87 8.69
C ALA A 184 -0.75 0.65 8.90
N TRP A 185 -1.85 1.16 9.45
CA TRP A 185 -2.07 2.56 9.85
C TRP A 185 -2.04 3.59 8.72
N LYS A 186 -1.90 3.19 7.46
CA LYS A 186 -2.04 4.10 6.32
C LYS A 186 -3.45 4.02 5.75
N THR A 187 -4.02 5.17 5.44
CA THR A 187 -5.26 5.22 4.67
C THR A 187 -5.03 4.64 3.28
N GLN A 188 -5.78 3.62 2.93
CA GLN A 188 -5.72 3.00 1.61
C GLN A 188 -7.03 3.22 0.86
N ARG A 189 -6.91 3.53 -0.42
CA ARG A 189 -8.03 3.75 -1.33
C ARG A 189 -7.97 2.68 -2.41
N PHE A 190 -9.07 1.97 -2.59
CA PHE A 190 -9.22 0.96 -3.64
C PHE A 190 -10.35 1.39 -4.57
N SER A 191 -10.15 1.21 -5.87
CA SER A 191 -11.16 1.51 -6.89
C SER A 191 -11.44 0.25 -7.69
N TYR A 192 -12.71 -0.15 -7.76
CA TYR A 192 -13.13 -1.35 -8.47
C TYR A 192 -14.28 -1.05 -9.43
N THR A 193 -14.17 -1.60 -10.63
CA THR A 193 -15.21 -1.55 -11.65
C THR A 193 -15.58 -2.97 -12.05
N LEU A 194 -16.83 -3.35 -11.80
CA LEU A 194 -17.35 -4.65 -12.21
C LEU A 194 -17.65 -4.66 -13.71
N LYS A 195 -17.41 -5.81 -14.35
CA LYS A 195 -17.76 -6.02 -15.75
C LYS A 195 -19.20 -6.50 -15.88
N PRO A 196 -20.00 -5.96 -16.81
CA PRO A 196 -21.35 -6.46 -17.04
C PRO A 196 -21.29 -7.92 -17.49
N LYS A 197 -22.32 -8.70 -17.14
CA LYS A 197 -22.48 -10.06 -17.66
C LYS A 197 -22.74 -9.96 -19.17
N PRO A 198 -22.14 -10.84 -19.99
CA PRO A 198 -22.43 -10.85 -21.42
C PRO A 198 -23.92 -11.14 -21.61
N THR A 199 -24.61 -10.27 -22.35
CA THR A 199 -25.95 -10.58 -22.85
C THR A 199 -25.83 -11.79 -23.76
N PRO A 200 -26.65 -12.85 -23.57
CA PRO A 200 -26.62 -13.99 -24.47
C PRO A 200 -26.84 -13.47 -25.89
N ALA A 201 -25.91 -13.79 -26.80
CA ALA A 201 -26.07 -13.45 -28.20
C ALA A 201 -27.43 -14.03 -28.62
N ARG A 202 -28.33 -13.16 -29.08
CA ARG A 202 -29.65 -13.57 -29.57
C ARG A 202 -29.35 -14.57 -30.68
N ARG A 203 -29.61 -15.86 -30.41
CA ARG A 203 -29.47 -16.90 -31.44
C ARG A 203 -30.47 -16.51 -32.51
N THR A 204 -30.00 -15.90 -33.59
CA THR A 204 -30.78 -15.81 -34.81
C THR A 204 -31.14 -17.26 -35.13
N PRO A 205 -32.43 -17.61 -35.25
CA PRO A 205 -32.79 -18.94 -35.70
C PRO A 205 -32.06 -19.13 -37.02
N VAL A 206 -31.09 -20.04 -37.03
CA VAL A 206 -30.53 -20.50 -38.30
C VAL A 206 -31.70 -21.22 -38.94
N ILE A 207 -32.37 -20.55 -39.87
CA ILE A 207 -33.27 -21.21 -40.79
C ILE A 207 -32.36 -22.13 -41.57
N VAL A 208 -32.28 -23.38 -41.12
CA VAL A 208 -31.67 -24.45 -41.88
C VAL A 208 -32.61 -24.60 -43.07
N ALA A 209 -32.31 -23.89 -44.16
CA ALA A 209 -32.89 -24.21 -45.44
C ALA A 209 -32.55 -25.68 -45.65
N ILE A 210 -33.56 -26.54 -45.58
CA ILE A 210 -33.45 -27.93 -45.98
C ILE A 210 -33.06 -27.85 -47.44
N LYS A 211 -31.76 -27.96 -47.72
CA LYS A 211 -31.29 -28.12 -49.09
C LYS A 211 -32.03 -29.36 -49.61
N PRO A 212 -32.79 -29.27 -50.71
CA PRO A 212 -33.32 -30.46 -51.33
C PRO A 212 -32.14 -31.42 -51.56
N PRO A 213 -32.34 -32.73 -51.36
CA PRO A 213 -31.28 -33.72 -51.52
C PRO A 213 -30.67 -33.51 -52.90
N THR A 214 -29.49 -32.92 -52.93
CA THR A 214 -28.73 -32.81 -54.17
C THR A 214 -28.18 -34.21 -54.37
N ASP A 215 -28.69 -34.91 -55.38
CA ASP A 215 -28.13 -36.17 -55.83
C ASP A 215 -26.62 -35.99 -55.93
N ARG A 216 -25.91 -36.62 -54.99
CA ARG A 216 -24.45 -36.62 -54.99
C ARG A 216 -24.04 -37.38 -56.25
N PRO A 217 -23.36 -36.76 -57.22
CA PRO A 217 -22.69 -37.54 -58.23
C PRO A 217 -21.70 -38.49 -57.53
N PRO A 218 -21.56 -39.73 -58.03
CA PRO A 218 -20.76 -40.77 -57.38
C PRO A 218 -19.36 -40.23 -57.12
N GLN A 219 -19.00 -40.14 -55.83
CA GLN A 219 -17.65 -39.80 -55.43
C GLN A 219 -16.72 -40.90 -55.95
N LYS A 220 -16.02 -40.61 -57.04
CA LYS A 220 -14.92 -41.45 -57.51
C LYS A 220 -13.93 -41.63 -56.35
N ALA A 221 -13.70 -42.89 -56.01
CA ALA A 221 -12.79 -43.31 -54.95
C ALA A 221 -11.42 -42.64 -55.13
N LYS A 222 -11.11 -41.66 -54.28
CA LYS A 222 -9.76 -41.12 -54.20
C LYS A 222 -8.89 -42.18 -53.56
N LYS A 223 -7.95 -42.71 -54.36
CA LYS A 223 -6.87 -43.62 -53.95
C LYS A 223 -6.23 -43.10 -52.65
N LYS A 224 -6.15 -44.00 -51.67
CA LYS A 224 -5.31 -43.83 -50.48
C LYS A 224 -3.85 -43.79 -50.94
N SER A 225 -3.26 -42.60 -51.03
CA SER A 225 -1.80 -42.47 -51.07
C SER A 225 -1.31 -42.51 -49.63
N SER A 226 -0.67 -43.62 -49.28
CA SER A 226 0.16 -43.76 -48.09
C SER A 226 1.30 -42.74 -48.15
N LEU A 227 1.22 -41.68 -47.35
CA LEU A 227 2.36 -40.83 -47.02
C LEU A 227 2.75 -41.09 -45.55
N LEU A 228 3.13 -42.34 -45.32
CA LEU A 228 4.14 -42.69 -44.33
C LEU A 228 5.48 -42.62 -45.06
N ALA A 229 6.20 -41.50 -44.93
CA ALA A 229 7.66 -41.43 -45.01
C ALA A 229 8.12 -39.97 -44.95
N SER A 230 8.24 -39.45 -43.73
CA SER A 230 9.33 -38.50 -43.44
C SER A 230 9.72 -38.68 -41.97
N PRO A 231 10.80 -39.44 -41.68
CA PRO A 231 11.52 -39.29 -40.42
C PRO A 231 12.32 -37.99 -40.50
N TRP A 232 12.76 -37.44 -39.36
CA TRP A 232 13.48 -36.17 -39.19
C TRP A 232 12.60 -34.96 -38.81
N LEU A 233 12.31 -34.82 -37.50
CA LEU A 233 12.85 -33.67 -36.78
C LEU A 233 12.96 -33.96 -35.28
N TRP A 234 14.17 -33.76 -34.79
CA TRP A 234 14.68 -34.03 -33.47
C TRP A 234 14.25 -32.99 -32.42
N VAL A 235 14.16 -33.46 -31.17
CA VAL A 235 14.66 -32.85 -29.93
C VAL A 235 14.05 -31.54 -29.41
N GLY A 236 13.52 -31.64 -28.18
CA GLY A 236 13.34 -30.49 -27.30
C GLY A 236 12.37 -30.64 -26.12
N ILE A 237 12.22 -31.82 -25.51
CA ILE A 237 11.47 -31.95 -24.24
C ILE A 237 12.47 -32.19 -23.11
N GLY A 238 13.08 -31.10 -22.67
CA GLY A 238 13.60 -30.96 -21.32
C GLY A 238 12.85 -29.82 -20.67
N GLY A 239 12.17 -30.07 -19.55
CA GLY A 239 11.64 -29.00 -18.71
C GLY A 239 10.12 -29.02 -18.55
N SER A 240 9.67 -29.86 -17.64
CA SER A 240 8.50 -29.68 -16.80
C SER A 240 8.32 -28.20 -16.40
N ALA A 241 7.28 -27.54 -16.93
CA ALA A 241 6.76 -26.32 -16.36
C ALA A 241 5.25 -26.31 -16.50
N VAL A 242 4.59 -26.65 -15.39
CA VAL A 242 3.18 -26.44 -15.13
C VAL A 242 2.83 -25.00 -15.49
N LEU A 243 2.15 -24.79 -16.63
CA LEU A 243 1.46 -23.54 -16.92
C LEU A 243 0.20 -23.49 -16.07
N VAL A 244 0.37 -23.14 -14.80
CA VAL A 244 -0.68 -22.47 -14.03
C VAL A 244 -1.04 -21.22 -14.80
N ALA A 245 -2.32 -21.04 -15.09
CA ALA A 245 -2.89 -19.85 -15.69
C ALA A 245 -2.58 -18.60 -14.84
N GLY A 246 -1.39 -18.04 -15.05
CA GLY A 246 -0.95 -16.77 -14.51
C GLY A 246 -1.51 -15.65 -15.38
N ILE A 247 -2.73 -15.21 -15.05
CA ILE A 247 -3.20 -13.89 -15.50
C ILE A 247 -2.22 -12.87 -14.94
N VAL A 248 -1.41 -12.28 -15.83
CA VAL A 248 -0.59 -11.10 -15.54
C VAL A 248 -1.56 -9.96 -15.21
N VAL A 249 -1.80 -9.73 -13.93
CA VAL A 249 -2.39 -8.47 -13.47
C VAL A 249 -1.27 -7.45 -13.56
N THR A 250 -1.22 -6.70 -14.66
CA THR A 250 -0.58 -5.38 -14.67
C THR A 250 -1.32 -4.50 -13.68
N ALA A 251 -0.91 -4.58 -12.42
CA ALA A 251 -1.19 -3.54 -11.45
C ALA A 251 -0.45 -2.29 -11.95
N VAL A 252 -1.14 -1.48 -12.74
CA VAL A 252 -0.75 -0.10 -12.98
C VAL A 252 -0.79 0.57 -11.61
N ALA A 253 0.36 0.57 -10.94
CA ALA A 253 0.63 1.44 -9.82
C ALA A 253 0.69 2.87 -10.38
N LEU A 254 -0.48 3.46 -10.60
CA LEU A 254 -0.61 4.91 -10.58
C LEU A 254 -0.22 5.33 -9.17
N GLN A 255 1.07 5.63 -8.98
CA GLN A 255 1.50 6.42 -7.84
C GLN A 255 0.75 7.75 -7.98
N PRO A 256 -0.17 8.11 -7.07
CA PRO A 256 -0.56 9.50 -6.98
C PRO A 256 0.74 10.26 -6.65
N LYS A 257 1.14 11.13 -7.57
CA LYS A 257 2.12 12.16 -7.30
C LYS A 257 1.50 12.97 -6.16
N ASP A 258 1.98 12.76 -4.94
CA ASP A 258 1.62 13.54 -3.76
C ASP A 258 2.10 14.98 -4.01
N GLU A 259 1.33 15.72 -4.80
CA GLU A 259 1.35 17.15 -4.81
C GLU A 259 0.78 17.57 -3.46
N MET A 260 1.67 17.90 -2.53
CA MET A 260 1.29 18.54 -1.27
C MET A 260 0.72 19.92 -1.61
N VAL A 261 -0.55 19.98 -2.00
CA VAL A 261 -1.32 21.20 -1.97
C VAL A 261 -1.50 21.52 -0.49
N LEU A 262 -0.66 22.43 -0.02
CA LEU A 262 -0.72 22.99 1.32
C LEU A 262 -1.91 23.95 1.32
N VAL A 263 -3.12 23.41 1.49
CA VAL A 263 -4.33 24.21 1.69
C VAL A 263 -4.16 24.91 3.04
N ILE A 264 -3.77 26.18 2.97
CA ILE A 264 -3.82 27.10 4.10
C ILE A 264 -5.28 27.53 4.19
N GLU A 265 -6.08 26.84 5.00
CA GLU A 265 -7.38 27.38 5.38
C GLU A 265 -7.14 28.69 6.15
N PRO A 266 -7.74 29.82 5.76
CA PRO A 266 -7.71 31.02 6.55
C PRO A 266 -8.41 30.74 7.88
N SER A 267 -7.65 30.80 8.97
CA SER A 267 -8.18 30.76 10.33
C SER A 267 -9.19 31.90 10.47
N LYS A 268 -10.48 31.54 10.55
CA LYS A 268 -11.52 32.45 11.02
C LYS A 268 -11.13 32.90 12.42
N ARG A 269 -10.67 34.15 12.54
CA ARG A 269 -10.68 34.88 13.80
C ARG A 269 -12.15 35.06 14.16
N ASN A 270 -12.60 34.41 15.23
CA ASN A 270 -13.78 34.90 15.93
C ASN A 270 -13.37 36.19 16.66
N PRO A 271 -14.22 37.24 16.60
CA PRO A 271 -14.00 38.47 17.34
C PRO A 271 -13.94 38.23 18.85
#